data_AF-A0A1W9QY98-F1
#
_entry.id   AF-A0A1W9QY98-F1
#
_cell.length_a   1.000
_cell.length_b   1.000
_cell.length_c   1.000
_cell.angle_alpha   90.00
_cell.angle_beta   90.00
_cell.angle_gamma   90.00
#
_symmetry.space_group_name_H-M   'P 1'
#
loop_
_entity.id
_entity.type
_entity.pdbx_description
1 polymer ?
#
loop_
_entity_poly.entity_id
_entity_poly.type
_entity_poly.pdbx_seq_one_letter_code
_entity_poly.pdbx_strand_id
1 'polypeptide(L)'
;MKITKTKKRWGIILLLLVVITGLAFYPLPRQAPIQYVDRESGLVKTEKVAGEKWLVWLYNNPIGEATLWGLAKRKVVSSIYGNMMDRPASAEKIGPFVEEFDIDLSIAQKKQFNSFNDFFTRKLKKSARPVDTSSNIVVSPADGKILAYTNITNTDFIIKGYRFDVYSFLADSALARKYLDGSLIIVRLAPNDYHRFHFPVGGNISPITPIDGGYYSVNPIALRKKAEIFCLNKREFVIISNPLFGNVVMAEVGATMVGSIVQTYKSDFVIKGQEKGYFKFGGSTVVLLFEKNKIHIDGDLLINTSKGLETAVEVGERIGVSGFAQEASVESFELVGLD
;
A
#
# COMPACT_ATOMS: atom_id res chain seq x y z
N MET A 1 -59.52 15.82 15.60
CA MET A 1 -58.89 14.52 15.95
C MET A 1 -57.46 14.78 16.47
N LYS A 2 -57.24 14.79 17.80
CA LYS A 2 -55.92 15.07 18.41
C LYS A 2 -55.01 13.85 18.26
N ILE A 3 -54.08 13.88 17.31
CA ILE A 3 -53.03 12.87 17.20
C ILE A 3 -52.20 12.91 18.50
N THR A 4 -52.19 11.81 19.25
CA THR A 4 -51.44 11.70 20.51
C THR A 4 -49.94 11.87 20.24
N LYS A 5 -49.21 12.56 21.13
CA LYS A 5 -47.75 12.80 21.01
C LYS A 5 -46.98 11.52 20.67
N THR A 6 -47.42 10.36 21.17
CA THR A 6 -46.86 9.03 20.92
C THR A 6 -47.04 8.58 19.46
N LYS A 7 -48.23 8.75 18.87
CA LYS A 7 -48.47 8.42 17.44
C LYS A 7 -47.64 9.31 16.50
N LYS A 8 -47.48 10.59 16.86
CA LYS A 8 -46.61 11.52 16.11
C LYS A 8 -45.14 11.11 16.19
N ARG A 9 -44.67 10.63 17.35
CA ARG A 9 -43.30 10.08 17.53
C ARG A 9 -43.07 8.81 16.70
N TRP A 10 -44.00 7.85 16.72
CA TRP A 10 -43.91 6.64 15.89
C TRP A 10 -43.95 6.94 14.39
N GLY A 11 -44.77 7.90 13.97
CA GLY A 11 -44.79 8.37 12.57
C GLY A 11 -43.46 8.98 12.12
N ILE A 12 -42.81 9.77 13.00
CA ILE A 12 -41.47 10.31 12.73
C ILE A 12 -40.42 9.20 12.67
N ILE A 13 -40.46 8.23 13.59
CA ILE A 13 -39.52 7.09 13.60
C ILE A 13 -39.67 6.24 12.34
N LEU A 14 -40.91 5.95 11.92
CA LEU A 14 -41.19 5.18 10.72
C LEU A 14 -40.73 5.93 9.45
N LEU A 15 -40.99 7.23 9.37
CA LEU A 15 -40.51 8.08 8.27
C LEU A 15 -38.98 8.08 8.21
N LEU A 16 -38.30 8.23 9.35
CA LEU A 16 -36.84 8.14 9.43
C LEU A 16 -36.33 6.77 9.00
N LEU A 17 -36.97 5.68 9.41
CA LEU A 17 -36.63 4.32 8.97
C LEU A 17 -36.79 4.18 7.45
N VAL A 18 -37.88 4.67 6.86
CA VAL A 18 -38.10 4.62 5.41
C VAL A 18 -37.05 5.44 4.66
N VAL A 19 -36.71 6.64 5.15
CA VAL A 19 -35.65 7.48 4.57
C VAL A 19 -34.29 6.80 4.68
N ILE A 20 -33.95 6.22 5.85
CA ILE A 20 -32.70 5.49 6.05
C ILE A 20 -32.65 4.27 5.12
N THR A 21 -33.72 3.52 5.01
CA THR A 21 -33.78 2.33 4.14
C THR A 21 -33.67 2.74 2.67
N GLY A 22 -34.38 3.79 2.25
CA GLY A 22 -34.29 4.35 0.89
C GLY A 22 -32.89 4.87 0.56
N LEU A 23 -32.23 5.53 1.50
CA LEU A 23 -30.83 5.96 1.34
C LEU A 23 -29.86 4.78 1.28
N ALA A 24 -30.10 3.69 2.02
CA ALA A 24 -29.20 2.54 2.08
C ALA A 24 -29.21 1.74 0.77
N PHE A 25 -30.34 1.72 0.07
CA PHE A 25 -30.50 1.08 -1.24
C PHE A 25 -30.39 2.07 -2.42
N TYR A 26 -29.96 3.31 -2.16
CA TYR A 26 -29.77 4.29 -3.22
C TYR A 26 -28.78 3.77 -4.27
N PRO A 27 -29.12 3.82 -5.57
CA PRO A 27 -28.29 3.26 -6.63
C PRO A 27 -26.93 3.94 -6.67
N LEU A 28 -25.87 3.12 -6.67
CA LEU A 28 -24.50 3.60 -6.64
C LEU A 28 -24.01 3.94 -8.06
N PRO A 29 -23.24 5.02 -8.24
CA PRO A 29 -22.67 5.35 -9.53
C PRO A 29 -21.71 4.24 -9.99
N ARG A 30 -21.81 3.86 -11.28
CA ARG A 30 -20.95 2.86 -11.91
C ARG A 30 -19.48 3.30 -11.77
N GLN A 31 -18.66 2.47 -11.14
CA GLN A 31 -17.24 2.76 -10.98
C GLN A 31 -16.48 2.31 -12.23
N ALA A 32 -15.56 3.15 -12.71
CA ALA A 32 -14.58 2.71 -13.69
C ALA A 32 -13.69 1.62 -13.06
N PRO A 33 -13.39 0.54 -13.80
CA PRO A 33 -12.54 -0.53 -13.31
C PRO A 33 -11.19 0.02 -12.82
N ILE A 34 -10.56 -0.70 -11.92
CA ILE A 34 -9.19 -0.41 -11.48
C ILE A 34 -8.26 -1.16 -12.43
N GLN A 35 -7.41 -0.42 -13.13
CA GLN A 35 -6.49 -0.96 -14.11
C GLN A 35 -5.05 -0.72 -13.67
N TYR A 36 -4.18 -1.66 -14.01
CA TYR A 36 -2.75 -1.58 -13.77
C TYR A 36 -2.00 -2.23 -14.94
N VAL A 37 -0.73 -1.90 -15.10
CA VAL A 37 0.16 -2.53 -16.08
C VAL A 37 0.84 -3.72 -15.41
N ASP A 38 0.71 -4.89 -15.99
CA ASP A 38 1.54 -6.04 -15.65
C ASP A 38 2.94 -5.84 -16.23
N ARG A 39 3.96 -5.71 -15.40
CA ARG A 39 5.28 -5.25 -15.86
C ARG A 39 5.97 -6.25 -16.78
N GLU A 40 5.86 -7.54 -16.49
CA GLU A 40 6.47 -8.60 -17.29
C GLU A 40 5.88 -8.66 -18.70
N SER A 41 4.54 -8.66 -18.82
CA SER A 41 3.88 -8.73 -20.13
C SER A 41 3.69 -7.37 -20.82
N GLY A 42 3.79 -6.26 -20.09
CA GLY A 42 3.46 -4.92 -20.56
C GLY A 42 1.95 -4.67 -20.77
N LEU A 43 1.09 -5.64 -20.44
CA LEU A 43 -0.35 -5.56 -20.70
C LEU A 43 -1.11 -4.83 -19.58
N VAL A 44 -2.13 -4.07 -19.97
CA VAL A 44 -3.07 -3.49 -19.00
C VAL A 44 -4.05 -4.57 -18.52
N LYS A 45 -4.04 -4.85 -17.22
CA LYS A 45 -4.94 -5.79 -16.54
C LYS A 45 -5.95 -5.03 -15.67
N THR A 46 -7.08 -5.69 -15.38
CA THR A 46 -8.09 -5.19 -14.43
C THR A 46 -7.91 -5.88 -13.09
N GLU A 47 -7.79 -5.10 -12.01
CA GLU A 47 -7.67 -5.63 -10.66
C GLU A 47 -8.99 -6.22 -10.16
N LYS A 48 -8.95 -7.47 -9.72
CA LYS A 48 -10.03 -8.06 -8.91
C LYS A 48 -9.96 -7.45 -7.51
N VAL A 49 -11.00 -6.72 -7.10
CA VAL A 49 -11.04 -6.06 -5.80
C VAL A 49 -11.81 -6.91 -4.78
N ALA A 50 -11.12 -7.38 -3.74
CA ALA A 50 -11.75 -8.11 -2.66
C ALA A 50 -12.82 -7.26 -1.95
N GLY A 51 -14.05 -7.78 -1.91
CA GLY A 51 -15.19 -7.10 -1.31
C GLY A 51 -15.61 -5.82 -2.05
N GLU A 52 -15.35 -5.71 -3.36
CA GLU A 52 -15.62 -4.51 -4.15
C GLU A 52 -17.03 -3.95 -3.92
N LYS A 53 -18.08 -4.78 -4.02
CA LYS A 53 -19.47 -4.34 -3.84
C LYS A 53 -19.69 -3.66 -2.48
N TRP A 54 -19.12 -4.23 -1.42
CA TRP A 54 -19.18 -3.66 -0.07
C TRP A 54 -18.39 -2.36 0.03
N LEU A 55 -17.18 -2.29 -0.54
CA LEU A 55 -16.36 -1.08 -0.56
C LEU A 55 -17.03 0.06 -1.36
N VAL A 56 -17.60 -0.25 -2.53
CA VAL A 56 -18.32 0.73 -3.35
C VAL A 56 -19.51 1.28 -2.57
N TRP A 57 -20.28 0.43 -1.87
CA TRP A 57 -21.37 0.88 -1.00
C TRP A 57 -20.85 1.73 0.16
N LEU A 58 -19.83 1.26 0.88
CA LEU A 58 -19.28 1.95 2.06
C LEU A 58 -18.76 3.36 1.73
N TYR A 59 -18.12 3.54 0.58
CA TYR A 59 -17.53 4.83 0.21
C TYR A 59 -18.45 5.73 -0.63
N ASN A 60 -19.48 5.21 -1.30
CA ASN A 60 -20.34 5.99 -2.23
C ASN A 60 -21.81 6.09 -1.82
N ASN A 61 -22.21 5.49 -0.70
CA ASN A 61 -23.54 5.63 -0.12
C ASN A 61 -23.50 6.62 1.07
N PRO A 62 -24.45 7.57 1.23
CA PRO A 62 -24.47 8.48 2.39
C PRO A 62 -24.52 7.76 3.75
N ILE A 63 -25.22 6.63 3.84
CA ILE A 63 -25.24 5.78 5.05
C ILE A 63 -23.96 4.98 5.17
N GLY A 64 -23.43 4.48 4.06
CA GLY A 64 -22.11 3.85 4.03
C GLY A 64 -21.03 4.81 4.56
N GLU A 65 -21.05 6.07 4.14
CA GLU A 65 -20.11 7.10 4.56
C GLU A 65 -20.29 7.42 6.04
N ALA A 66 -21.53 7.62 6.52
CA ALA A 66 -21.79 7.78 7.95
C ALA A 66 -21.31 6.57 8.77
N THR A 67 -21.47 5.36 8.24
CA THR A 67 -20.98 4.11 8.83
C THR A 67 -19.45 4.08 8.86
N LEU A 68 -18.78 4.52 7.78
CA LEU A 68 -17.33 4.67 7.70
C LEU A 68 -16.82 5.64 8.77
N TRP A 69 -17.44 6.81 8.91
CA TRP A 69 -17.09 7.79 9.95
C TRP A 69 -17.30 7.25 11.37
N GLY A 70 -18.33 6.43 11.58
CA GLY A 70 -18.63 5.81 12.88
C GLY A 70 -17.74 4.62 13.24
N LEU A 71 -17.39 3.76 12.26
CA LEU A 71 -16.72 2.47 12.47
C LEU A 71 -15.24 2.47 12.06
N ALA A 72 -14.87 3.03 10.89
CA ALA A 72 -13.52 2.90 10.34
C ALA A 72 -12.47 3.77 11.05
N LYS A 73 -12.90 4.85 11.74
CA LYS A 73 -12.03 5.61 12.66
C LYS A 73 -11.68 4.85 13.93
N ARG A 74 -12.42 3.79 14.28
CA ARG A 74 -12.25 3.09 15.56
C ARG A 74 -11.30 1.91 15.36
N LYS A 75 -10.08 2.04 15.87
CA LYS A 75 -9.06 0.97 16.01
C LYS A 75 -9.66 -0.38 16.44
N VAL A 76 -10.73 -0.34 17.24
CA VAL A 76 -11.49 -1.49 17.72
C VAL A 76 -12.04 -2.37 16.59
N VAL A 77 -12.60 -1.80 15.51
CA VAL A 77 -13.20 -2.61 14.42
C VAL A 77 -12.14 -3.36 13.63
N SER A 78 -11.07 -2.67 13.23
CA SER A 78 -9.92 -3.30 12.57
C SER A 78 -9.27 -4.36 13.46
N SER A 79 -9.14 -4.11 14.77
CA SER A 79 -8.60 -5.06 15.73
C SER A 79 -9.48 -6.31 15.90
N ILE A 80 -10.81 -6.15 16.03
CA ILE A 80 -11.74 -7.28 16.13
C ILE A 80 -11.67 -8.15 14.89
N TYR A 81 -11.71 -7.55 13.69
CA TYR A 81 -11.66 -8.31 12.45
C TYR A 81 -10.29 -8.97 12.24
N GLY A 82 -9.19 -8.27 12.51
CA GLY A 82 -7.85 -8.83 12.50
C GLY A 82 -7.71 -10.04 13.43
N ASN A 83 -8.22 -9.94 14.66
CA ASN A 83 -8.23 -11.03 15.63
C ASN A 83 -9.12 -12.20 15.18
N MET A 84 -10.20 -11.93 14.45
CA MET A 84 -11.03 -12.99 13.85
C MET A 84 -10.24 -13.76 12.78
N MET A 85 -9.39 -13.10 12.00
CA MET A 85 -8.54 -13.75 10.99
C MET A 85 -7.39 -14.57 11.59
N ASP A 86 -7.07 -14.38 12.87
CA ASP A 86 -6.12 -15.23 13.61
C ASP A 86 -6.77 -16.54 14.12
N ARG A 87 -8.11 -16.65 14.14
CA ARG A 87 -8.82 -17.84 14.67
C ARG A 87 -8.79 -19.02 13.68
N PRO A 88 -8.75 -20.28 14.16
CA PRO A 88 -8.75 -21.44 13.28
C PRO A 88 -9.94 -21.53 12.32
N ALA A 89 -11.14 -21.14 12.76
CA ALA A 89 -12.34 -21.11 11.92
C ALA A 89 -12.20 -20.21 10.68
N SER A 90 -11.27 -19.25 10.68
CA SER A 90 -11.02 -18.41 9.50
C SER A 90 -10.33 -19.15 8.36
N ALA A 91 -9.73 -20.32 8.60
CA ALA A 91 -9.10 -21.15 7.57
C ALA A 91 -10.10 -21.59 6.48
N GLU A 92 -11.39 -21.71 6.81
CA GLU A 92 -12.46 -22.03 5.84
C GLU A 92 -12.57 -20.99 4.71
N LYS A 93 -12.09 -19.76 4.93
CA LYS A 93 -12.09 -18.70 3.92
C LYS A 93 -10.97 -18.84 2.88
N ILE A 94 -9.96 -19.68 3.14
CA ILE A 94 -8.75 -19.77 2.30
C ILE A 94 -9.09 -20.33 0.93
N GLY A 95 -9.81 -21.46 0.86
CA GLY A 95 -10.16 -22.12 -0.41
C GLY A 95 -10.88 -21.18 -1.39
N PRO A 96 -12.04 -20.60 -1.00
CA PRO A 96 -12.76 -19.65 -1.85
C PRO A 96 -11.91 -18.45 -2.26
N PHE A 97 -11.04 -17.94 -1.38
CA PHE A 97 -10.17 -16.81 -1.67
C PHE A 97 -9.07 -17.16 -2.67
N VAL A 98 -8.47 -18.34 -2.56
CA VAL A 98 -7.46 -18.84 -3.51
C VAL A 98 -8.06 -18.99 -4.91
N GLU A 99 -9.28 -19.51 -5.00
CA GLU A 99 -10.01 -19.66 -6.27
C GLU A 99 -10.43 -18.30 -6.86
N GLU A 100 -10.99 -17.40 -6.06
CA GLU A 100 -11.45 -16.08 -6.53
C GLU A 100 -10.29 -15.24 -7.11
N PHE A 101 -9.12 -15.30 -6.47
CA PHE A 101 -7.95 -14.47 -6.79
C PHE A 101 -6.84 -15.20 -7.54
N ASP A 102 -7.07 -16.43 -7.99
CA ASP A 102 -6.12 -17.25 -8.75
C ASP A 102 -4.73 -17.33 -8.06
N ILE A 103 -4.72 -17.54 -6.74
CA ILE A 103 -3.47 -17.49 -5.95
C ILE A 103 -2.69 -18.77 -6.14
N ASP A 104 -1.48 -18.64 -6.72
CA ASP A 104 -0.58 -19.78 -6.85
C ASP A 104 -0.03 -20.20 -5.47
N LEU A 105 -0.61 -21.26 -4.91
CA LEU A 105 -0.10 -21.86 -3.68
C LEU A 105 1.15 -22.70 -3.92
N SER A 106 1.51 -23.08 -5.16
CA SER A 106 2.64 -23.96 -5.50
C SER A 106 3.99 -23.36 -5.06
N ILE A 107 4.11 -22.04 -5.11
CA ILE A 107 5.29 -21.26 -4.70
C ILE A 107 5.39 -21.04 -3.18
N ALA A 108 4.33 -21.30 -2.41
CA ALA A 108 4.36 -21.19 -0.96
C ALA A 108 5.25 -22.28 -0.32
N GLN A 109 5.96 -21.92 0.76
CA GLN A 109 6.84 -22.82 1.51
C GLN A 109 6.05 -23.95 2.20
N LYS A 110 4.83 -23.67 2.65
CA LYS A 110 3.90 -24.65 3.23
C LYS A 110 2.55 -24.61 2.50
N LYS A 111 1.79 -25.71 2.60
CA LYS A 111 0.49 -25.90 1.94
C LYS A 111 -0.70 -25.92 2.90
N GLN A 112 -0.45 -26.10 4.19
CA GLN A 112 -1.47 -26.14 5.22
C GLN A 112 -1.36 -24.90 6.09
N PHE A 113 -2.51 -24.29 6.39
CA PHE A 113 -2.62 -23.04 7.11
C PHE A 113 -3.62 -23.18 8.24
N ASN A 114 -3.24 -22.72 9.43
CA ASN A 114 -4.06 -22.86 10.63
C ASN A 114 -5.13 -21.77 10.75
N SER A 115 -5.01 -20.68 10.00
CA SER A 115 -5.94 -19.55 10.00
C SER A 115 -5.78 -18.75 8.70
N PHE A 116 -6.70 -17.81 8.44
CA PHE A 116 -6.58 -16.94 7.27
C PHE A 116 -5.34 -16.06 7.34
N ASN A 117 -4.99 -15.52 8.52
CA ASN A 117 -3.75 -14.75 8.68
C ASN A 117 -2.49 -15.60 8.46
N ASP A 118 -2.51 -16.88 8.82
CA ASP A 118 -1.41 -17.80 8.55
C ASP A 118 -1.19 -18.01 7.04
N PHE A 119 -2.29 -18.07 6.26
CA PHE A 119 -2.26 -18.06 4.80
C PHE A 119 -1.84 -16.72 4.20
N PHE A 120 -2.40 -15.62 4.71
CA PHE A 120 -2.15 -14.27 4.21
C PHE A 120 -0.68 -13.86 4.40
N THR A 121 -0.10 -14.27 5.53
CA THR A 121 1.31 -14.05 5.87
C THR A 121 2.19 -15.25 5.51
N ARG A 122 1.77 -16.11 4.58
CA ARG A 122 2.56 -17.27 4.12
C ARG A 122 3.96 -16.84 3.70
N LYS A 123 4.95 -17.72 3.92
CA LYS A 123 6.28 -17.56 3.33
C LYS A 123 6.33 -18.20 1.95
N LEU A 124 7.09 -17.60 1.04
CA LEU A 124 7.35 -18.16 -0.28
C LEU A 124 8.65 -18.99 -0.26
N LYS A 125 8.78 -19.91 -1.22
CA LYS A 125 10.06 -20.59 -1.51
C LYS A 125 11.09 -19.54 -1.93
N LYS A 126 12.37 -19.74 -1.57
CA LYS A 126 13.46 -18.82 -1.92
C LYS A 126 13.57 -18.56 -3.43
N SER A 127 13.28 -19.57 -4.25
CA SER A 127 13.33 -19.49 -5.72
C SER A 127 12.16 -18.73 -6.35
N ALA A 128 11.10 -18.42 -5.59
CA ALA A 128 9.91 -17.76 -6.14
C ALA A 128 10.10 -16.25 -6.33
N ARG A 129 11.03 -15.64 -5.61
CA ARG A 129 11.33 -14.20 -5.65
C ARG A 129 12.85 -14.00 -5.70
N PRO A 130 13.50 -14.25 -6.85
CA PRO A 130 14.93 -13.99 -6.99
C PRO A 130 15.19 -12.50 -6.78
N VAL A 131 16.25 -12.18 -6.02
CA VAL A 131 16.62 -10.80 -5.70
C VAL A 131 17.83 -10.42 -6.52
N ASP A 132 17.75 -9.30 -7.25
CA ASP A 132 18.93 -8.70 -7.88
C ASP A 132 19.91 -8.25 -6.78
N THR A 133 21.12 -8.82 -6.77
CA THR A 133 22.13 -8.57 -5.74
C THR A 133 23.08 -7.41 -6.07
N SER A 134 22.98 -6.79 -7.25
CA SER A 134 23.88 -5.72 -7.70
C SER A 134 23.81 -4.52 -6.75
N SER A 135 24.95 -4.02 -6.26
CA SER A 135 24.97 -2.98 -5.21
C SER A 135 24.30 -1.67 -5.62
N ASN A 136 24.33 -1.34 -6.91
CA ASN A 136 23.78 -0.12 -7.51
C ASN A 136 22.29 -0.22 -7.88
N ILE A 137 21.61 -1.31 -7.54
CA ILE A 137 20.19 -1.55 -7.85
C ILE A 137 19.32 -1.52 -6.59
N VAL A 138 18.21 -0.78 -6.66
CA VAL A 138 17.09 -0.87 -5.71
C VAL A 138 16.10 -1.91 -6.22
N VAL A 139 15.67 -2.81 -5.34
CA VAL A 139 14.64 -3.81 -5.67
C VAL A 139 13.30 -3.47 -5.04
N SER A 140 12.20 -3.98 -5.60
CA SER A 140 10.88 -3.85 -5.00
C SER A 140 10.86 -4.51 -3.63
N PRO A 141 10.36 -3.81 -2.59
CA PRO A 141 10.28 -4.35 -1.24
C PRO A 141 9.09 -5.30 -1.05
N ALA A 142 8.11 -5.31 -1.95
CA ALA A 142 6.88 -6.07 -1.82
C ALA A 142 6.34 -6.50 -3.20
N ASP A 143 5.55 -7.58 -3.21
CA ASP A 143 4.68 -7.84 -4.35
C ASP A 143 3.54 -6.82 -4.28
N GLY A 144 3.25 -6.15 -5.38
CA GLY A 144 2.21 -5.12 -5.38
C GLY A 144 2.24 -4.29 -6.64
N LYS A 145 1.70 -3.08 -6.56
CA LYS A 145 1.53 -2.17 -7.70
C LYS A 145 2.14 -0.81 -7.36
N ILE A 146 3.08 -0.38 -8.20
CA ILE A 146 3.87 0.83 -8.00
C ILE A 146 3.20 2.06 -8.62
N LEU A 147 3.20 3.15 -7.84
CA LEU A 147 3.25 4.52 -8.35
C LEU A 147 4.61 5.11 -8.01
N ALA A 148 5.22 5.80 -8.96
CA ALA A 148 6.57 6.33 -8.82
C ALA A 148 6.67 7.78 -9.28
N TYR A 149 7.42 8.57 -8.52
CA TYR A 149 7.58 10.00 -8.72
C TYR A 149 9.02 10.42 -8.47
N THR A 150 9.60 11.18 -9.40
CA THR A 150 10.98 11.65 -9.30
C THR A 150 11.15 12.88 -8.41
N ASN A 151 10.10 13.68 -8.25
CA ASN A 151 10.09 14.90 -7.44
C ASN A 151 8.78 15.02 -6.65
N ILE A 152 8.86 14.99 -5.32
CA ILE A 152 7.70 15.09 -4.43
C ILE A 152 7.05 16.49 -4.48
N THR A 153 7.81 17.59 -4.52
CA THR A 153 7.25 18.95 -4.53
C THR A 153 6.48 19.30 -5.79
N ASN A 154 6.91 18.78 -6.94
CA ASN A 154 6.32 19.07 -8.24
C ASN A 154 5.24 18.04 -8.66
N THR A 155 4.78 17.20 -7.73
CA THR A 155 3.74 16.22 -8.02
C THR A 155 2.35 16.73 -7.68
N ASP A 156 1.75 17.40 -8.66
CA ASP A 156 0.31 17.67 -8.71
C ASP A 156 -0.57 16.40 -8.75
N PHE A 157 0.06 15.22 -8.79
CA PHE A 157 -0.56 13.99 -9.26
C PHE A 157 -0.92 12.98 -8.16
N ILE A 158 -1.02 13.37 -6.89
CA ILE A 158 -1.26 12.37 -5.83
C ILE A 158 -2.77 12.12 -5.74
N ILE A 159 -3.25 11.38 -6.75
CA ILE A 159 -4.58 10.83 -6.93
C ILE A 159 -5.68 11.90 -6.91
N LYS A 160 -6.09 12.34 -8.12
CA LYS A 160 -7.25 13.24 -8.35
C LYS A 160 -7.16 14.59 -7.60
N GLY A 161 -5.98 15.22 -7.59
CA GLY A 161 -5.81 16.60 -7.14
C GLY A 161 -5.41 16.78 -5.66
N TYR A 162 -5.08 15.70 -4.96
CA TYR A 162 -4.47 15.78 -3.63
C TYR A 162 -2.95 15.66 -3.75
N ARG A 163 -2.20 16.22 -2.79
CA ARG A 163 -0.73 16.17 -2.77
C ARG A 163 -0.27 15.34 -1.56
N PHE A 164 0.73 14.49 -1.74
CA PHE A 164 1.42 13.84 -0.62
C PHE A 164 2.26 14.87 0.10
N ASP A 165 2.00 15.03 1.39
CA ASP A 165 2.79 15.91 2.23
C ASP A 165 3.81 15.12 3.03
N VAL A 166 5.08 15.25 2.64
CA VAL A 166 6.20 14.59 3.30
C VAL A 166 6.37 15.05 4.76
N TYR A 167 5.97 16.28 5.10
CA TYR A 167 6.02 16.78 6.48
C TYR A 167 5.02 16.03 7.36
N SER A 168 3.75 15.99 6.94
CA SER A 168 2.73 15.20 7.62
C SER A 168 3.07 13.72 7.63
N PHE A 169 3.66 13.18 6.56
CA PHE A 169 4.01 11.77 6.46
C PHE A 169 5.15 11.37 7.42
N LEU A 170 6.19 12.17 7.58
CA LEU A 170 7.29 11.82 8.48
C LEU A 170 7.10 12.29 9.92
N ALA A 171 6.16 13.22 10.15
CA ALA A 171 5.94 13.85 11.46
C ALA A 171 7.23 14.45 12.08
N ASP A 172 8.22 14.76 11.24
CA ASP A 172 9.51 15.36 11.59
C ASP A 172 9.90 16.34 10.48
N SER A 173 9.86 17.64 10.81
CA SER A 173 10.14 18.70 9.83
C SER A 173 11.62 18.79 9.43
N ALA A 174 12.55 18.38 10.29
CA ALA A 174 13.98 18.38 9.97
C ALA A 174 14.30 17.22 9.01
N LEU A 175 13.73 16.04 9.26
CA LEU A 175 13.86 14.90 8.38
C LEU A 175 13.17 15.13 7.03
N ALA A 176 11.92 15.62 7.04
CA ALA A 176 11.12 15.86 5.84
C ALA A 176 11.80 16.79 4.82
N ARG A 177 12.51 17.82 5.30
CA ARG A 177 13.26 18.74 4.43
C ARG A 177 14.28 18.04 3.53
N LYS A 178 14.84 16.90 3.94
CA LYS A 178 15.82 16.15 3.14
C LYS A 178 15.20 15.47 1.91
N TYR A 179 13.90 15.21 1.95
CA TYR A 179 13.16 14.46 0.93
C TYR A 179 12.24 15.34 0.07
N LEU A 180 12.21 16.65 0.31
CA LEU A 180 11.26 17.57 -0.32
C LEU A 180 11.30 17.52 -1.85
N ASP A 181 12.50 17.58 -2.42
CA ASP A 181 12.76 17.45 -3.86
C ASP A 181 13.23 16.03 -4.25
N GLY A 182 12.95 15.07 -3.37
CA GLY A 182 13.32 13.69 -3.51
C GLY A 182 12.34 12.88 -4.35
N SER A 183 12.62 11.58 -4.45
CA SER A 183 11.76 10.63 -5.16
C SER A 183 10.88 9.84 -4.19
N LEU A 184 9.67 9.51 -4.65
CA LEU A 184 8.65 8.79 -3.91
C LEU A 184 8.24 7.55 -4.71
N ILE A 185 8.28 6.39 -4.06
CA ILE A 185 7.75 5.14 -4.62
C ILE A 185 6.71 4.60 -3.63
N ILE A 186 5.51 4.34 -4.13
CA ILE A 186 4.40 3.77 -3.37
C ILE A 186 4.11 2.39 -3.94
N VAL A 187 4.26 1.35 -3.13
CA VAL A 187 3.90 -0.03 -3.49
C VAL A 187 2.61 -0.40 -2.76
N ARG A 188 1.51 -0.46 -3.49
CA ARG A 188 0.20 -0.88 -2.96
C ARG A 188 0.06 -2.40 -3.08
N LEU A 189 -0.23 -3.06 -1.96
CA LEU A 189 -0.48 -4.50 -1.92
C LEU A 189 -1.99 -4.72 -1.92
N ALA A 190 -2.50 -5.34 -2.97
CA ALA A 190 -3.85 -5.86 -3.03
C ALA A 190 -3.94 -7.16 -2.19
N PRO A 191 -5.13 -7.54 -1.68
CA PRO A 191 -5.28 -8.68 -0.76
C PRO A 191 -4.79 -10.04 -1.27
N ASN A 192 -4.62 -10.20 -2.58
CA ASN A 192 -4.13 -11.41 -3.22
C ASN A 192 -2.59 -11.46 -3.36
N ASP A 193 -1.92 -10.33 -3.14
CA ASP A 193 -0.47 -10.21 -3.26
C ASP A 193 0.24 -10.93 -2.07
N TYR A 194 1.57 -11.01 -2.13
CA TYR A 194 2.38 -11.50 -1.02
C TYR A 194 2.59 -10.39 0.03
N HIS A 195 2.02 -10.56 1.21
CA HIS A 195 1.97 -9.51 2.24
C HIS A 195 3.16 -9.47 3.20
N ARG A 196 4.30 -10.06 2.82
CA ARG A 196 5.57 -9.81 3.53
C ARG A 196 6.40 -8.81 2.73
N PHE A 197 7.11 -7.96 3.44
CA PHE A 197 7.93 -6.90 2.87
C PHE A 197 9.40 -7.06 3.27
N HIS A 198 10.27 -6.64 2.37
CA HIS A 198 11.69 -6.93 2.35
C HIS A 198 12.48 -5.63 2.16
N PHE A 199 13.73 -5.61 2.64
CA PHE A 199 14.59 -4.44 2.48
C PHE A 199 14.96 -4.22 1.00
N PRO A 200 14.68 -3.03 0.42
CA PRO A 200 14.94 -2.75 -0.99
C PRO A 200 16.43 -2.50 -1.29
N VAL A 201 17.21 -2.18 -0.25
CA VAL A 201 18.67 -1.97 -0.26
C VAL A 201 19.26 -2.52 1.04
N GLY A 202 20.56 -2.81 1.05
CA GLY A 202 21.28 -3.15 2.28
C GLY A 202 21.83 -1.91 2.98
N GLY A 203 22.13 -1.98 4.27
CA GLY A 203 22.70 -0.85 5.02
C GLY A 203 22.49 -0.94 6.51
N ASN A 204 22.95 0.10 7.23
CA ASN A 204 22.63 0.28 8.65
C ASN A 204 21.24 0.91 8.78
N ILE A 205 20.44 0.45 9.73
CA ILE A 205 19.07 0.95 9.94
C ILE A 205 18.95 1.75 11.23
N SER A 206 18.10 2.77 11.21
CA SER A 206 17.67 3.45 12.43
C SER A 206 16.75 2.56 13.27
N PRO A 207 16.53 2.91 14.56
CA PRO A 207 15.36 2.43 15.29
C PRO A 207 14.05 2.70 14.52
N ILE A 208 13.05 1.87 14.79
CA ILE A 208 11.69 2.06 14.23
C ILE A 208 11.12 3.35 14.78
N THR A 209 10.60 4.19 13.89
CA THR A 209 9.80 5.36 14.27
C THR A 209 8.32 5.05 14.04
N PRO A 210 7.53 4.79 15.10
CA PRO A 210 6.09 4.63 14.97
C PRO A 210 5.41 5.99 14.83
N ILE A 211 4.43 6.07 13.94
CA ILE A 211 3.51 7.21 13.85
C ILE A 211 2.09 6.71 14.04
N ASP A 212 1.42 7.28 15.04
CA ASP A 212 0.03 7.00 15.31
C ASP A 212 -0.88 7.57 14.21
N GLY A 213 -2.00 6.88 13.97
CA GLY A 213 -2.96 7.30 12.96
C GLY A 213 -4.19 6.41 12.93
N GLY A 214 -5.07 6.68 11.96
CA GLY A 214 -6.24 5.89 11.68
C GLY A 214 -5.93 4.62 10.88
N TYR A 215 -6.99 3.98 10.41
CA TYR A 215 -6.93 2.81 9.53
C TYR A 215 -7.92 3.02 8.38
N TYR A 216 -7.72 4.08 7.60
CA TYR A 216 -8.47 4.33 6.37
C TYR A 216 -8.01 3.37 5.27
N SER A 217 -8.87 3.07 4.30
CA SER A 217 -8.55 2.07 3.28
C SER A 217 -7.61 2.66 2.24
N VAL A 218 -6.55 1.94 1.89
CA VAL A 218 -5.66 2.26 0.77
C VAL A 218 -6.15 1.64 -0.54
N ASN A 219 -7.37 1.10 -0.58
CA ASN A 219 -7.96 0.62 -1.82
C ASN A 219 -8.09 1.79 -2.83
N PRO A 220 -7.87 1.57 -4.13
CA PRO A 220 -7.97 2.65 -5.12
C PRO A 220 -9.31 3.41 -5.11
N ILE A 221 -10.43 2.77 -4.75
CA ILE A 221 -11.73 3.46 -4.58
C ILE A 221 -11.65 4.53 -3.48
N ALA A 222 -10.98 4.23 -2.37
CA ALA A 222 -10.81 5.15 -1.25
C ALA A 222 -9.74 6.21 -1.56
N LEU A 223 -8.61 5.79 -2.15
CA LEU A 223 -7.55 6.70 -2.56
C LEU A 223 -8.03 7.73 -3.60
N ARG A 224 -8.92 7.32 -4.52
CA ARG A 224 -9.60 8.23 -5.47
C ARG A 224 -10.37 9.36 -4.79
N LYS A 225 -10.65 9.28 -3.49
CA LYS A 225 -11.38 10.31 -2.74
C LYS A 225 -10.47 11.15 -1.84
N LYS A 226 -9.43 10.54 -1.26
CA LYS A 226 -8.54 11.19 -0.29
C LYS A 226 -7.14 10.58 -0.36
N ALA A 227 -6.19 11.24 -1.03
CA ALA A 227 -4.80 10.75 -1.01
C ALA A 227 -4.09 10.96 0.32
N GLU A 228 -4.60 11.87 1.16
CA GLU A 228 -4.16 12.09 2.55
C GLU A 228 -4.22 10.82 3.41
N ILE A 229 -4.94 9.77 2.97
CA ILE A 229 -5.02 8.47 3.65
C ILE A 229 -3.64 7.95 4.07
N PHE A 230 -2.60 8.11 3.23
CA PHE A 230 -1.25 7.66 3.59
C PHE A 230 -0.67 8.40 4.80
N CYS A 231 -0.94 9.70 4.92
CA CYS A 231 -0.48 10.54 6.04
C CYS A 231 -1.37 10.39 7.28
N LEU A 232 -2.63 10.04 7.10
CA LEU A 232 -3.62 9.88 8.18
C LEU A 232 -3.56 8.50 8.85
N ASN A 233 -3.00 7.49 8.18
CA ASN A 233 -2.93 6.12 8.68
C ASN A 233 -1.77 5.90 9.65
N LYS A 234 -1.98 4.94 10.58
CA LYS A 234 -0.89 4.39 11.39
C LYS A 234 0.18 3.84 10.46
N ARG A 235 1.42 4.16 10.76
CA ARG A 235 2.58 3.72 9.99
C ARG A 235 3.81 3.60 10.87
N GLU A 236 4.78 2.85 10.39
CA GLU A 236 6.08 2.68 11.01
C GLU A 236 7.13 2.86 9.92
N PHE A 237 8.23 3.54 10.22
CA PHE A 237 9.31 3.68 9.25
C PHE A 237 10.68 3.50 9.88
N VAL A 238 11.64 3.13 9.03
CA VAL A 238 13.07 3.10 9.33
C VAL A 238 13.81 3.92 8.28
N ILE A 239 14.98 4.42 8.65
CA ILE A 239 15.94 5.01 7.73
C ILE A 239 17.04 3.99 7.49
N ILE A 240 17.29 3.64 6.23
CA ILE A 240 18.37 2.75 5.81
C ILE A 240 19.50 3.62 5.29
N SER A 241 20.61 3.68 6.02
CA SER A 241 21.84 4.35 5.60
C SER A 241 22.61 3.48 4.63
N ASN A 242 22.70 3.92 3.37
CA ASN A 242 23.34 3.21 2.28
C ASN A 242 24.37 4.10 1.56
N PRO A 243 25.58 3.60 1.23
CA PRO A 243 26.61 4.39 0.56
C PRO A 243 26.23 4.96 -0.82
N LEU A 244 25.41 4.25 -1.59
CA LEU A 244 25.04 4.62 -2.97
C LEU A 244 23.71 5.37 -3.05
N PHE A 245 22.80 5.10 -2.11
CA PHE A 245 21.43 5.65 -2.10
C PHE A 245 21.21 6.70 -1.01
N GLY A 246 22.22 7.02 -0.19
CA GLY A 246 22.07 7.94 0.94
C GLY A 246 21.17 7.36 2.02
N ASN A 247 20.35 8.20 2.65
CA ASN A 247 19.35 7.74 3.61
C ASN A 247 18.05 7.42 2.87
N VAL A 248 17.67 6.14 2.88
CA VAL A 248 16.40 5.69 2.28
C VAL A 248 15.38 5.52 3.40
N VAL A 249 14.27 6.26 3.35
CA VAL A 249 13.14 5.96 4.25
C VAL A 249 12.35 4.81 3.66
N MET A 250 12.14 3.76 4.44
CA MET A 250 11.18 2.70 4.14
C MET A 250 10.09 2.73 5.22
N ALA A 251 8.86 3.01 4.79
CA ALA A 251 7.70 3.14 5.65
C ALA A 251 6.63 2.10 5.30
N GLU A 252 6.09 1.43 6.31
CA GLU A 252 4.93 0.57 6.19
C GLU A 252 3.69 1.28 6.70
N VAL A 253 2.68 1.39 5.84
CA VAL A 253 1.41 2.06 6.14
C VAL A 253 0.33 1.00 6.28
N GLY A 254 -0.24 0.90 7.48
CA GLY A 254 -1.40 0.05 7.72
C GLY A 254 -2.66 0.69 7.15
N ALA A 255 -3.65 -0.10 6.75
CA ALA A 255 -4.96 0.41 6.30
C ALA A 255 -6.12 -0.25 7.03
N THR A 256 -7.36 0.07 6.64
CA THR A 256 -8.57 -0.59 7.19
C THR A 256 -8.43 -2.10 7.12
N MET A 257 -8.83 -2.75 8.21
CA MET A 257 -8.74 -4.19 8.42
C MET A 257 -7.34 -4.75 8.67
N VAL A 258 -6.24 -4.02 8.40
CA VAL A 258 -4.88 -4.50 8.69
C VAL A 258 -4.74 -4.77 10.18
N GLY A 259 -4.64 -6.07 10.49
CA GLY A 259 -4.59 -6.54 11.86
C GLY A 259 -3.37 -6.03 12.64
N SER A 260 -2.22 -5.84 11.97
CA SER A 260 -0.97 -5.30 12.54
C SER A 260 0.12 -5.19 11.46
N ILE A 261 1.05 -4.25 11.65
CA ILE A 261 2.37 -4.26 11.00
C ILE A 261 3.29 -5.05 11.95
N VAL A 262 3.96 -6.09 11.46
CA VAL A 262 4.87 -6.91 12.27
C VAL A 262 6.27 -6.86 11.68
N GLN A 263 7.24 -6.37 12.44
CA GLN A 263 8.65 -6.35 12.08
C GLN A 263 9.32 -7.65 12.54
N THR A 264 10.14 -8.28 11.69
CA THR A 264 10.77 -9.59 11.95
C THR A 264 12.29 -9.56 11.98
N TYR A 265 12.91 -8.46 11.54
CA TYR A 265 14.36 -8.26 11.60
C TYR A 265 14.84 -8.05 13.05
N LYS A 266 16.13 -8.33 13.30
CA LYS A 266 16.74 -8.27 14.65
C LYS A 266 18.10 -7.57 14.71
N SER A 267 18.64 -7.14 13.57
CA SER A 267 19.97 -6.55 13.48
C SER A 267 19.87 -5.11 13.01
N ASP A 268 20.82 -4.30 13.45
CA ASP A 268 20.99 -2.90 13.02
C ASP A 268 21.62 -2.81 11.62
N PHE A 269 22.10 -3.92 11.06
CA PHE A 269 22.54 -4.03 9.67
C PHE A 269 21.67 -5.03 8.91
N VAL A 270 21.26 -4.67 7.69
CA VAL A 270 20.35 -5.46 6.87
C VAL A 270 20.90 -5.67 5.47
N ILE A 271 20.54 -6.79 4.87
CA ILE A 271 20.94 -7.16 3.51
C ILE A 271 19.77 -6.92 2.56
N LYS A 272 20.06 -6.44 1.35
CA LYS A 272 19.05 -6.29 0.29
C LYS A 272 18.28 -7.60 0.07
N GLY A 273 16.96 -7.52 0.02
CA GLY A 273 16.06 -8.68 -0.12
C GLY A 273 15.79 -9.45 1.18
N GLN A 274 16.44 -9.12 2.30
CA GLN A 274 16.12 -9.70 3.59
C GLN A 274 14.68 -9.34 4.01
N GLU A 275 13.96 -10.30 4.58
CA GLU A 275 12.63 -10.04 5.15
C GLU A 275 12.74 -8.98 6.26
N LYS A 276 11.97 -7.91 6.13
CA LYS A 276 11.82 -6.87 7.14
C LYS A 276 10.62 -7.16 8.03
N GLY A 277 9.51 -7.61 7.45
CA GLY A 277 8.29 -7.84 8.20
C GLY A 277 7.12 -8.29 7.33
N TYR A 278 5.92 -8.23 7.89
CA TYR A 278 4.70 -8.56 7.18
C TYR A 278 3.47 -7.80 7.70
N PHE A 279 2.47 -7.69 6.84
CA PHE A 279 1.14 -7.19 7.20
C PHE A 279 0.22 -8.38 7.49
N LYS A 280 -0.49 -8.33 8.63
CA LYS A 280 -1.66 -9.21 8.82
C LYS A 280 -2.81 -8.73 7.92
N PHE A 281 -3.81 -9.61 7.69
CA PHE A 281 -4.92 -9.40 6.75
C PHE A 281 -5.43 -7.97 6.73
N GLY A 282 -5.51 -7.36 5.53
CA GLY A 282 -6.00 -6.01 5.28
C GLY A 282 -5.28 -5.35 4.10
N GLY A 283 -5.68 -4.14 3.71
CA GLY A 283 -4.98 -3.41 2.65
C GLY A 283 -3.67 -2.82 3.16
N SER A 284 -2.57 -2.92 2.42
CA SER A 284 -1.28 -2.44 2.92
C SER A 284 -0.50 -1.67 1.86
N THR A 285 0.43 -0.84 2.32
CA THR A 285 1.28 -0.06 1.43
C THR A 285 2.68 0.05 2.01
N VAL A 286 3.68 -0.09 1.14
CA VAL A 286 5.07 0.25 1.45
C VAL A 286 5.41 1.53 0.70
N VAL A 287 5.98 2.51 1.39
CA VAL A 287 6.43 3.78 0.83
C VAL A 287 7.93 3.86 0.95
N LEU A 288 8.61 4.22 -0.14
CA LEU A 288 10.02 4.54 -0.16
C LEU A 288 10.20 6.02 -0.46
N LEU A 289 11.05 6.70 0.31
CA LEU A 289 11.51 8.05 0.02
C LEU A 289 13.03 8.04 -0.17
N PHE A 290 13.46 8.70 -1.23
CA PHE A 290 14.87 8.90 -1.55
C PHE A 290 15.16 10.39 -1.56
N GLU A 291 16.32 10.79 -1.03
CA GLU A 291 16.82 12.16 -1.17
C GLU A 291 17.01 12.51 -2.65
N LYS A 292 17.03 13.80 -2.98
CA LYS A 292 17.19 14.29 -4.35
C LYS A 292 18.40 13.64 -5.04
N ASN A 293 18.20 13.21 -6.29
CA ASN A 293 19.20 12.58 -7.16
C ASN A 293 19.82 11.28 -6.62
N LYS A 294 19.27 10.64 -5.58
CA LYS A 294 19.83 9.37 -5.06
C LYS A 294 19.39 8.13 -5.83
N ILE A 295 18.30 8.22 -6.58
CA ILE A 295 17.77 7.12 -7.39
C ILE A 295 17.35 7.62 -8.77
N HIS A 296 17.65 6.83 -9.79
CA HIS A 296 17.01 6.89 -11.10
C HIS A 296 16.00 5.75 -11.18
N ILE A 297 14.72 6.09 -11.11
CA ILE A 297 13.61 5.12 -11.17
C ILE A 297 13.50 4.59 -12.61
N ASP A 298 13.25 3.30 -12.76
CA ASP A 298 13.05 2.70 -14.09
C ASP A 298 11.94 3.43 -14.87
N GLY A 299 12.23 3.75 -16.13
CA GLY A 299 11.40 4.66 -16.93
C GLY A 299 9.98 4.16 -17.21
N ASP A 300 9.79 2.84 -17.28
CA ASP A 300 8.48 2.22 -17.47
C ASP A 300 7.53 2.53 -16.30
N LEU A 301 8.03 2.49 -15.06
CA LEU A 301 7.27 2.84 -13.86
C LEU A 301 6.81 4.31 -13.89
N LEU A 302 7.69 5.21 -14.32
CA LEU A 302 7.38 6.64 -14.44
C LEU A 302 6.38 6.92 -15.57
N ILE A 303 6.56 6.28 -16.73
CA ILE A 303 5.66 6.42 -17.88
C ILE A 303 4.25 5.95 -17.50
N ASN A 304 4.14 4.78 -16.87
CA ASN A 304 2.85 4.24 -16.46
C ASN A 304 2.18 5.11 -15.39
N THR A 305 2.95 5.58 -14.40
CA THR A 305 2.46 6.51 -13.38
C THR A 305 1.93 7.81 -14.01
N SER A 306 2.61 8.36 -15.01
CA SER A 306 2.16 9.57 -15.72
C SER A 306 0.83 9.41 -16.46
N LYS A 307 0.49 8.16 -16.84
CA LYS A 307 -0.80 7.78 -17.44
C LYS A 307 -1.88 7.49 -16.39
N GLY A 308 -1.57 7.64 -15.10
CA GLY A 308 -2.48 7.29 -14.00
C GLY A 308 -2.62 5.78 -13.76
N LEU A 309 -1.69 4.98 -14.26
CA LEU A 309 -1.68 3.53 -14.10
C LEU A 309 -0.60 3.11 -13.11
N GLU A 310 -0.95 2.19 -12.22
CA GLU A 310 0.02 1.52 -11.37
C GLU A 310 0.71 0.41 -12.16
N THR A 311 1.93 0.02 -11.78
CA THR A 311 2.67 -1.08 -12.42
C THR A 311 2.90 -2.23 -11.45
N ALA A 312 2.42 -3.43 -11.77
CA ALA A 312 2.61 -4.62 -10.93
C ALA A 312 4.07 -5.05 -10.91
N VAL A 313 4.59 -5.33 -9.71
CA VAL A 313 5.95 -5.77 -9.46
C VAL A 313 5.97 -6.87 -8.41
N GLU A 314 7.03 -7.66 -8.43
CA GLU A 314 7.31 -8.68 -7.41
C GLU A 314 8.51 -8.29 -6.53
N VAL A 315 8.57 -8.80 -5.30
CA VAL A 315 9.74 -8.67 -4.42
C VAL A 315 11.00 -9.09 -5.17
N GLY A 316 12.04 -8.26 -5.10
CA GLY A 316 13.34 -8.57 -5.69
C GLY A 316 13.54 -8.07 -7.11
N GLU A 317 12.47 -7.66 -7.81
CA GLU A 317 12.58 -7.00 -9.11
C GLU A 317 13.24 -5.62 -8.99
N ARG A 318 14.12 -5.26 -9.93
CA ARG A 318 14.71 -3.92 -9.99
C ARG A 318 13.63 -2.87 -10.19
N ILE A 319 13.66 -1.80 -9.40
CA ILE A 319 12.75 -0.64 -9.57
C ILE A 319 13.51 0.67 -9.85
N GLY A 320 14.83 0.64 -9.76
CA GLY A 320 15.69 1.76 -10.11
C GLY A 320 17.16 1.48 -9.82
N VAL A 321 18.01 2.42 -10.24
CA VAL A 321 19.47 2.38 -10.06
C VAL A 321 19.95 3.59 -9.28
N SER A 322 21.16 3.50 -8.72
CA SER A 322 21.76 4.62 -7.98
C SER A 322 21.93 5.87 -8.85
N GLY A 323 21.71 7.03 -8.24
CA GLY A 323 22.06 8.35 -8.78
C GLY A 323 23.44 8.42 -9.42
N PHE A 324 24.43 7.90 -8.71
CA PHE A 324 25.85 7.97 -9.10
C PHE A 324 26.21 7.10 -10.32
N ALA A 325 25.46 6.02 -10.58
CA ALA A 325 25.80 5.07 -11.63
C ALA A 325 25.57 5.61 -13.05
N GLN A 326 24.77 6.68 -13.19
CA GLN A 326 24.48 7.30 -14.50
C GLN A 326 25.42 8.48 -14.80
N GLU A 327 25.87 9.23 -13.80
CA GLU A 327 26.87 10.29 -14.01
C GLU A 327 28.19 9.72 -14.56
N ALA A 328 28.62 8.56 -14.04
CA ALA A 328 29.81 7.85 -14.54
C ALA A 328 29.65 7.27 -15.97
N SER A 329 28.43 6.92 -16.39
CA SER A 329 28.18 6.46 -17.76
C SER A 329 28.08 7.62 -18.76
N VAL A 330 27.71 8.83 -18.32
CA VAL A 330 27.70 10.02 -19.17
C VAL A 330 29.12 10.60 -19.32
N GLU A 331 29.91 10.66 -18.25
CA GLU A 331 31.32 11.11 -18.31
C GLU A 331 32.20 10.20 -19.18
N SER A 332 31.94 8.89 -19.18
CA SER A 332 32.66 7.95 -20.06
C SER A 332 32.28 8.07 -21.54
N PHE A 333 31.10 8.60 -21.87
CA PHE A 333 30.72 8.92 -23.25
C PHE A 333 31.34 10.25 -23.73
N GLU A 334 31.50 11.24 -22.85
CA GLU A 334 32.15 12.51 -23.21
C GLU A 334 33.67 12.36 -23.42
N LEU A 335 34.32 11.43 -22.71
CA LEU A 335 35.75 11.14 -22.90
C LEU A 335 36.06 10.34 -24.18
N VAL A 336 35.10 9.59 -24.71
CA VAL A 336 35.26 8.83 -25.97
C VAL A 336 34.94 9.69 -27.21
N GLY A 337 34.35 10.87 -27.02
CA GLY A 337 34.05 11.83 -28.09
C GLY A 337 35.14 12.88 -28.36
N LEU A 338 36.31 12.77 -27.72
CA LEU A 338 37.41 13.74 -27.83
C LEU A 338 38.72 13.17 -28.38
N ASP A 339 38.72 11.95 -28.92
CA ASP A 339 39.86 11.35 -29.64
C ASP A 339 39.66 11.31 -31.16
#